data_AF-A0A1S3Y891-F1
#
_entry.id   AF-A0A1S3Y891-F1
#
_cell.length_a   1.000
_cell.length_b   1.000
_cell.length_c   1.000
_cell.angle_alpha   90.00
_cell.angle_beta   90.00
_cell.angle_gamma   90.00
#
_symmetry.space_group_name_H-M   'P 1'
#
loop_
_entity.id
_entity.type
_entity.pdbx_description
1 polymer ?
#
loop_
_entity_poly.entity_id
_entity_poly.type
_entity_poly.pdbx_seq_one_letter_code
_entity_poly.pdbx_strand_id
1 'polypeptide(L)'
;MVRKAGKVVKLAAQPLLPSSFCFPGPKNYISPDFLVNWLSSAFTYTAMTDYPTPSNFLNPLPAYPVKEMCKAIDDPKTGNDTFEKLYGAANMYYNYSGKATCFDLNDNSDPHGLGGWTWQACTEMVMPTDGNNKESIFQPSEWDYNERVRFCQLILDVKPRSDWITTEFGGYNIESVLKRFGSNIIFFNGLRDPWSGGGVLKDISKSIVAIIAKEGYS
;
A
#
# COMPACT_ATOMS: atom_id res chain seq x y z
N MET A 1 -3.89 -23.08 -6.82
CA MET A 1 -3.51 -23.99 -7.92
C MET A 1 -2.94 -23.14 -9.05
N VAL A 2 -1.62 -23.17 -9.24
CA VAL A 2 -0.90 -22.49 -10.34
C VAL A 2 -1.56 -22.87 -11.67
N ARG A 3 -2.17 -21.91 -12.38
CA ARG A 3 -2.47 -21.97 -13.84
C ARG A 3 -3.20 -20.72 -14.33
N LYS A 4 -2.43 -19.75 -14.82
CA LYS A 4 -2.58 -19.22 -16.19
C LYS A 4 -1.30 -18.49 -16.60
N ALA A 5 -0.32 -19.30 -16.99
CA ALA A 5 0.88 -18.91 -17.72
C ALA A 5 0.58 -18.46 -19.18
N GLY A 6 -0.50 -17.71 -19.40
CA GLY A 6 -1.01 -17.35 -20.74
C GLY A 6 -1.05 -15.85 -21.04
N LYS A 7 -0.78 -14.99 -20.05
CA LYS A 7 -0.43 -13.59 -20.23
C LYS A 7 0.76 -13.28 -19.35
N VAL A 8 1.87 -13.99 -19.59
CA VAL A 8 3.17 -13.42 -19.28
C VAL A 8 3.23 -12.18 -20.16
N VAL A 9 2.93 -11.03 -19.58
CA VAL A 9 3.14 -9.75 -20.26
C VAL A 9 4.58 -9.84 -20.76
N LYS A 10 4.78 -9.69 -22.08
CA LYS A 10 6.10 -9.51 -22.69
C LYS A 10 6.66 -8.16 -22.17
N LEU A 11 6.89 -8.05 -20.87
CA LEU A 11 7.50 -6.88 -20.24
C LEU A 11 8.95 -6.84 -20.71
N ALA A 12 9.69 -7.96 -20.67
CA ALA A 12 11.11 -8.03 -21.04
C ALA A 12 11.49 -7.51 -22.46
N ALA A 13 10.54 -7.16 -23.32
CA ALA A 13 10.77 -6.57 -24.64
C ALA A 13 10.45 -5.06 -24.74
N GLN A 14 10.04 -4.38 -23.67
CA GLN A 14 9.78 -2.94 -23.69
C GLN A 14 11.07 -2.13 -23.51
N PRO A 15 11.32 -1.09 -24.33
CA PRO A 15 12.56 -0.30 -24.31
C PRO A 15 12.90 0.38 -22.98
N LEU A 16 11.91 0.64 -22.13
CA LEU A 16 12.08 1.33 -20.84
C LEU A 16 12.66 0.44 -19.74
N LEU A 17 12.40 -0.87 -19.76
CA LEU A 17 12.82 -1.75 -18.68
C LEU A 17 14.35 -1.83 -18.50
N PRO A 18 15.17 -1.94 -19.57
CA PRO A 18 16.62 -2.01 -19.45
C PRO A 18 17.29 -0.77 -18.85
N SER A 19 16.73 0.42 -19.04
CA SER A 19 17.32 1.69 -18.59
C SER A 19 16.85 2.14 -17.21
N SER A 20 15.64 1.72 -16.80
CA SER A 20 15.00 2.22 -15.58
C SER A 20 15.21 1.35 -14.36
N PHE A 21 15.47 0.05 -14.53
CA PHE A 21 15.64 -0.89 -13.43
C PHE A 21 17.08 -1.38 -13.35
N CYS A 22 17.59 -1.53 -12.13
CA CYS A 22 18.91 -2.08 -11.90
C CYS A 22 18.83 -3.60 -12.15
N PHE A 23 19.65 -4.13 -13.07
CA PHE A 23 19.75 -5.58 -13.29
C PHE A 23 21.01 -6.11 -12.59
N PRO A 24 20.88 -6.80 -11.44
CA PRO A 24 22.03 -7.40 -10.80
C PRO A 24 22.46 -8.66 -11.57
N GLY A 25 23.55 -8.56 -12.33
CA GLY A 25 24.26 -9.70 -12.92
C GLY A 25 23.81 -10.13 -14.32
N PRO A 26 24.23 -11.33 -14.81
CA PRO A 26 24.12 -11.73 -16.22
C PRO A 26 22.68 -12.03 -16.70
N LYS A 27 21.66 -11.81 -15.85
CA LYS A 27 20.25 -12.04 -16.18
C LYS A 27 19.54 -10.70 -16.26
N ASN A 28 19.19 -10.28 -17.47
CA ASN A 28 18.28 -9.16 -17.74
C ASN A 28 16.82 -9.57 -17.45
N TYR A 29 16.53 -10.01 -16.23
CA TYR A 29 15.22 -10.53 -15.85
C TYR A 29 14.72 -9.92 -14.54
N ILE A 30 13.51 -9.37 -14.60
CA ILE A 30 12.73 -8.91 -13.45
C ILE A 30 11.60 -9.90 -13.22
N SER A 31 11.42 -10.36 -11.98
CA SER A 31 10.26 -11.18 -11.62
C SER A 31 8.98 -10.35 -11.80
N PRO A 32 7.94 -10.88 -12.47
CA PRO A 32 6.63 -10.22 -12.55
C PRO A 32 6.09 -9.80 -11.19
N ASP A 33 6.30 -10.63 -10.16
CA ASP A 33 5.79 -10.36 -8.81
C ASP A 33 6.47 -9.13 -8.18
N PHE A 34 7.79 -8.97 -8.37
CA PHE A 34 8.50 -7.79 -7.88
C PHE A 34 8.04 -6.51 -8.56
N LEU A 35 7.79 -6.58 -9.88
CA LEU A 35 7.29 -5.42 -10.61
C LEU A 35 5.87 -5.05 -10.19
N VAL A 36 4.98 -6.03 -10.04
CA VAL A 36 3.61 -5.81 -9.55
C VAL A 36 3.64 -5.19 -8.16
N ASN A 37 4.45 -5.73 -7.25
CA ASN A 37 4.59 -5.18 -5.91
C ASN A 37 5.13 -3.76 -5.91
N TRP A 38 6.15 -3.46 -6.72
CA TRP A 38 6.71 -2.12 -6.87
C TRP A 38 5.67 -1.11 -7.35
N LEU A 39 4.88 -1.45 -8.38
CA LEU A 39 3.78 -0.61 -8.83
C LEU A 39 2.73 -0.42 -7.73
N SER A 40 2.26 -1.51 -7.12
CA SER A 40 1.24 -1.48 -6.07
C SER A 40 1.66 -0.63 -4.88
N SER A 41 2.90 -0.77 -4.41
CA SER A 41 3.45 0.02 -3.31
C SER A 41 3.45 1.51 -3.63
N ALA A 42 3.82 1.93 -4.84
CA ALA A 42 3.76 3.34 -5.21
C ALA A 42 2.34 3.91 -5.10
N PHE A 43 1.35 3.22 -5.69
CA PHE A 43 -0.04 3.71 -5.65
C PHE A 43 -0.60 3.75 -4.22
N THR A 44 -0.37 2.71 -3.43
CA THR A 44 -0.86 2.63 -2.04
C THR A 44 -0.23 3.70 -1.17
N TYR A 45 1.10 3.82 -1.17
CA TYR A 45 1.78 4.79 -0.32
C TYR A 45 1.52 6.23 -0.75
N THR A 46 1.43 6.50 -2.05
CA THR A 46 1.05 7.85 -2.52
C THR A 46 -0.38 8.21 -2.12
N ALA A 47 -1.32 7.27 -2.13
CA ALA A 47 -2.68 7.52 -1.63
C ALA A 47 -2.68 7.86 -0.13
N MET A 48 -1.84 7.19 0.68
CA MET A 48 -1.71 7.46 2.11
C MET A 48 -1.09 8.85 2.41
N THR A 49 -0.29 9.38 1.49
CA THR A 49 0.46 10.64 1.67
C THR A 49 0.07 11.71 0.66
N ASP A 50 -1.20 11.79 0.26
CA ASP A 50 -1.68 12.72 -0.78
C ASP A 50 -1.79 14.19 -0.33
N TYR A 51 -0.86 14.67 0.49
CA TYR A 51 -0.95 15.97 1.17
C TYR A 51 -1.03 17.18 0.22
N PRO A 52 -1.68 18.29 0.64
CA PRO A 52 -1.82 19.50 -0.17
C PRO A 52 -0.53 20.34 -0.23
N THR A 53 0.52 19.90 0.46
CA THR A 53 1.84 20.54 0.53
C THR A 53 2.93 19.51 0.23
N PRO A 54 4.10 19.93 -0.29
CA PRO A 54 5.23 19.03 -0.41
C PRO A 54 5.59 18.41 0.94
N SER A 55 5.96 17.13 0.92
CA SER A 55 6.28 16.38 2.13
C SER A 55 7.41 15.39 1.89
N ASN A 56 8.01 14.91 2.98
CA ASN A 56 9.05 13.88 2.94
C ASN A 56 8.84 12.90 4.10
N PHE A 57 7.63 12.35 4.21
CA PHE A 57 7.27 11.42 5.27
C PHE A 57 7.75 10.00 4.95
N LEU A 58 7.22 9.39 3.88
CA LEU A 58 7.71 8.12 3.34
C LEU A 58 8.76 8.36 2.25
N ASN A 59 8.44 9.22 1.28
CA ASN A 59 9.37 9.66 0.25
C ASN A 59 9.19 11.16 0.00
N PRO A 60 10.17 11.85 -0.61
CA PRO A 60 10.00 13.22 -1.06
C PRO A 60 8.92 13.27 -2.14
N LEU A 61 7.82 13.95 -1.87
CA LEU A 61 6.67 14.05 -2.76
C LEU A 61 6.24 15.52 -2.95
N PRO A 62 5.71 15.87 -4.13
CA PRO A 62 5.11 17.19 -4.37
C PRO A 62 3.80 17.33 -3.57
N ALA A 63 3.22 18.53 -3.61
CA ALA A 63 1.82 18.71 -3.23
C ALA A 63 0.90 17.95 -4.19
N TYR A 64 -0.15 17.31 -3.65
CA TYR A 64 -1.14 16.52 -4.36
C TYR A 64 -0.52 15.41 -5.24
N PRO A 65 0.31 14.52 -4.69
CA PRO A 65 1.05 13.54 -5.48
C PRO A 65 0.15 12.56 -6.25
N VAL A 66 -1.07 12.24 -5.79
CA VAL A 66 -2.02 11.43 -6.58
C VAL A 66 -2.41 12.16 -7.87
N LYS A 67 -2.63 13.48 -7.80
CA LYS A 67 -2.93 14.29 -8.98
C LYS A 67 -1.77 14.29 -9.97
N GLU A 68 -0.53 14.38 -9.49
CA GLU A 68 0.66 14.33 -10.34
C GLU A 68 0.85 12.93 -10.96
N MET A 69 0.54 11.85 -10.24
CA MET A 69 0.49 10.50 -10.81
C MET A 69 -0.53 10.38 -11.94
N CYS A 70 -1.75 10.90 -11.76
CA CYS A 70 -2.77 10.88 -12.82
C CYS A 70 -2.30 11.66 -14.06
N LYS A 71 -1.65 12.82 -13.89
CA LYS A 71 -1.07 13.56 -15.02
C LYS A 71 -0.02 12.75 -15.78
N ALA A 72 0.80 11.96 -15.08
CA ALA A 72 1.79 11.11 -15.72
C ALA A 72 1.13 9.98 -16.54
N ILE A 73 0.01 9.43 -16.06
CA ILE A 73 -0.79 8.43 -16.78
C ILE A 73 -1.44 9.04 -18.03
N ASP A 74 -1.94 10.26 -17.91
CA ASP A 74 -2.64 10.98 -18.97
C ASP A 74 -1.69 11.69 -19.96
N ASP A 75 -0.36 11.58 -19.79
CA ASP A 75 0.61 12.24 -20.67
C ASP A 75 0.51 11.66 -22.10
N PRO A 76 0.12 12.48 -23.10
CA PRO A 76 -0.06 12.02 -24.47
C PRO A 76 1.23 11.52 -25.11
N LYS A 77 2.41 11.89 -24.59
CA LYS A 77 3.72 11.41 -25.10
C LYS A 77 3.89 9.90 -24.96
N THR A 78 3.28 9.31 -23.94
CA THR A 78 3.31 7.86 -23.68
C THR A 78 2.39 7.07 -24.63
N GLY A 79 1.53 7.77 -25.40
CA GLY A 79 0.64 7.17 -26.38
C GLY A 79 -0.24 6.06 -25.78
N ASN A 80 -0.12 4.85 -26.31
CA ASN A 80 -0.87 3.67 -25.88
C ASN A 80 -0.03 2.67 -25.06
N ASP A 81 1.21 3.01 -24.68
CA ASP A 81 2.03 2.10 -23.86
C ASP A 81 1.55 2.14 -22.40
N THR A 82 0.81 1.10 -22.02
CA THR A 82 0.27 0.97 -20.65
C THR A 82 1.37 0.89 -19.60
N PHE A 83 2.50 0.26 -19.92
CA PHE A 83 3.58 0.12 -18.95
C PHE A 83 4.29 1.47 -18.73
N GLU A 84 4.55 2.21 -19.81
CA GLU A 84 5.17 3.54 -19.71
C GLU A 84 4.32 4.50 -18.86
N LYS A 85 2.99 4.46 -19.00
CA LYS A 85 2.06 5.23 -18.16
C LYS A 85 2.16 4.87 -16.68
N LEU A 86 2.12 3.57 -16.37
CA LEU A 86 2.21 3.07 -15.00
C LEU A 86 3.58 3.35 -14.39
N TYR A 87 4.64 3.22 -15.18
CA TYR A 87 6.00 3.56 -14.79
C TYR A 87 6.12 5.07 -14.49
N GLY A 88 5.58 5.94 -15.34
CA GLY A 88 5.58 7.39 -15.11
C GLY A 88 4.89 7.76 -13.80
N ALA A 89 3.75 7.14 -13.51
CA ALA A 89 3.06 7.30 -12.24
C ALA A 89 3.93 6.82 -11.05
N ALA A 90 4.42 5.58 -11.08
CA ALA A 90 5.22 5.04 -9.98
C ALA A 90 6.55 5.82 -9.78
N ASN A 91 7.13 6.35 -10.86
CA ASN A 91 8.32 7.20 -10.81
C ASN A 91 8.07 8.50 -10.03
N MET A 92 6.83 9.01 -9.95
CA MET A 92 6.49 10.12 -9.05
C MET A 92 6.68 9.74 -7.58
N TYR A 93 6.47 8.48 -7.19
CA TYR A 93 6.70 8.04 -5.82
C TYR A 93 8.19 7.81 -5.55
N TYR A 94 8.84 7.03 -6.42
CA TYR A 94 10.20 6.57 -6.17
C TYR A 94 11.30 7.57 -6.57
N ASN A 95 11.03 8.50 -7.48
CA ASN A 95 12.05 9.39 -8.03
C ASN A 95 11.54 10.78 -8.41
N TYR A 96 10.61 11.36 -7.63
CA TYR A 96 10.21 12.76 -7.81
C TYR A 96 11.40 13.72 -7.75
N SER A 97 12.39 13.44 -6.90
CA SER A 97 13.60 14.27 -6.77
C SER A 97 14.59 14.18 -7.94
N GLY A 98 14.41 13.21 -8.85
CA GLY A 98 15.31 12.97 -9.98
C GLY A 98 16.70 12.44 -9.62
N LYS A 99 16.90 11.95 -8.39
CA LYS A 99 18.19 11.47 -7.89
C LYS A 99 18.45 9.98 -8.18
N ALA A 100 17.41 9.17 -8.34
CA ALA A 100 17.57 7.75 -8.62
C ALA A 100 18.01 7.54 -10.07
N THR A 101 19.04 6.74 -10.26
CA THR A 101 19.60 6.38 -11.57
C THR A 101 18.95 5.12 -12.15
N CYS A 102 18.58 4.17 -11.29
CA CYS A 102 17.78 2.99 -11.61
C CYS A 102 17.06 2.49 -10.34
N PHE A 103 16.06 1.62 -10.50
CA PHE A 103 15.34 0.99 -9.39
C PHE A 103 15.76 -0.47 -9.20
N ASP A 104 16.31 -0.80 -8.04
CA ASP A 104 16.58 -2.18 -7.65
C ASP A 104 15.32 -2.76 -6.98
N LEU A 105 14.64 -3.66 -7.69
CA LEU A 105 13.42 -4.29 -7.20
C LEU A 105 13.66 -5.40 -6.17
N ASN A 106 14.93 -5.78 -5.97
CA ASN A 106 15.33 -6.71 -4.91
C ASN A 106 15.89 -5.98 -3.69
N ASP A 107 15.87 -4.65 -3.67
CA ASP A 107 16.31 -3.89 -2.50
C ASP A 107 15.44 -4.25 -1.29
N ASN A 108 16.12 -4.67 -0.22
CA ASN A 108 15.54 -5.05 1.05
C ASN A 108 15.87 -4.04 2.15
N SER A 109 16.27 -2.82 1.76
CA SER A 109 16.45 -1.72 2.70
C SER A 109 15.15 -1.43 3.45
N ASP A 110 15.29 -1.15 4.75
CA ASP A 110 14.16 -0.81 5.63
C ASP A 110 14.33 0.60 6.22
N PRO A 111 14.22 1.65 5.40
CA PRO A 111 14.40 3.02 5.86
C PRO A 111 13.33 3.49 6.85
N HIS A 112 12.21 2.74 6.97
CA HIS A 112 11.06 3.11 7.79
C HIS A 112 10.82 2.17 8.98
N GLY A 113 11.68 1.17 9.22
CA GLY A 113 11.54 0.24 10.34
C GLY A 113 10.36 -0.75 10.21
N LEU A 114 9.94 -1.07 8.99
CA LEU A 114 8.89 -2.01 8.65
C LEU A 114 9.18 -3.45 9.12
N GLY A 115 10.42 -3.79 9.47
CA GLY A 115 10.75 -5.06 10.12
C GLY A 115 10.03 -5.23 11.47
N GLY A 116 9.96 -4.17 12.28
CA GLY A 116 9.20 -4.18 13.53
C GLY A 116 7.70 -4.31 13.30
N TRP A 117 7.20 -3.65 12.25
CA TRP A 117 5.81 -3.80 11.82
C TRP A 117 5.50 -5.23 11.36
N THR A 118 6.44 -5.90 10.70
CA THR A 118 6.30 -7.29 10.27
C THR A 118 6.08 -8.21 11.47
N TRP A 119 6.81 -7.99 12.57
CA TRP A 119 6.58 -8.72 13.81
C TRP A 119 5.15 -8.50 14.34
N GLN A 120 4.70 -7.25 14.43
CA GLN A 120 3.34 -6.94 14.90
C GLN A 120 2.27 -7.59 14.02
N ALA A 121 2.41 -7.49 12.69
CA ALA A 121 1.47 -8.04 11.72
C ALA A 121 1.50 -9.59 11.62
N CYS A 122 2.57 -10.21 12.12
CA CYS A 122 2.69 -11.66 12.25
C CYS A 122 2.26 -12.21 13.62
N THR A 123 1.92 -11.35 14.57
CA THR A 123 1.56 -11.76 15.93
C THR A 123 0.15 -11.33 16.31
N GLU A 124 -0.14 -10.03 16.28
CA GLU A 124 -1.39 -9.45 16.81
C GLU A 124 -2.14 -8.59 15.77
N MET A 125 -1.42 -7.78 14.99
CA MET A 125 -1.98 -6.83 14.02
C MET A 125 -2.33 -7.52 12.69
N VAL A 126 -3.12 -8.59 12.75
CA VAL A 126 -3.56 -9.35 11.58
C VAL A 126 -4.70 -8.60 10.88
N MET A 127 -4.34 -7.76 9.91
CA MET A 127 -5.30 -6.97 9.15
C MET A 127 -5.52 -7.58 7.75
N PRO A 128 -6.78 -7.87 7.37
CA PRO A 128 -7.13 -8.25 6.00
C PRO A 128 -7.03 -7.03 5.07
N THR A 129 -5.84 -6.77 4.53
CA THR A 129 -5.57 -5.65 3.61
C THR A 129 -5.56 -6.05 2.14
N ASP A 130 -5.86 -7.31 1.84
CA ASP A 130 -6.03 -7.83 0.48
C ASP A 130 -7.53 -8.10 0.20
N GLY A 131 -7.87 -8.44 -1.04
CA GLY A 131 -9.25 -8.68 -1.45
C GLY A 131 -9.71 -7.72 -2.55
N ASN A 132 -8.87 -7.46 -3.54
CA ASN A 132 -9.22 -6.56 -4.63
C ASN A 132 -10.35 -7.15 -5.50
N ASN A 133 -11.37 -6.34 -5.77
CA ASN A 133 -12.40 -6.69 -6.74
C ASN A 133 -12.01 -6.25 -8.17
N LYS A 134 -12.86 -6.55 -9.15
CA LYS A 134 -12.61 -6.19 -10.56
C LYS A 134 -12.74 -4.69 -10.88
N GLU A 135 -13.24 -3.90 -9.94
CA GLU A 135 -13.37 -2.44 -10.06
C GLU A 135 -12.12 -1.72 -9.53
N SER A 136 -11.29 -2.41 -8.75
CA SER A 136 -9.98 -1.94 -8.32
C SER A 136 -9.03 -1.76 -9.50
N ILE A 137 -8.10 -0.82 -9.38
CA ILE A 137 -6.98 -0.66 -10.31
C ILE A 137 -5.93 -1.76 -10.14
N PHE A 138 -5.99 -2.51 -9.03
CA PHE A 138 -5.11 -3.63 -8.74
C PHE A 138 -5.67 -4.95 -9.31
N GLN A 139 -4.80 -5.96 -9.41
CA GLN A 139 -5.24 -7.29 -9.84
C GLN A 139 -6.24 -7.88 -8.84
N PRO A 140 -7.33 -8.51 -9.30
CA PRO A 140 -8.27 -9.17 -8.40
C PRO A 140 -7.60 -10.23 -7.55
N SER A 141 -7.91 -10.24 -6.26
CA SER A 141 -7.31 -11.10 -5.25
C SER A 141 -8.32 -11.41 -4.15
N GLU A 142 -8.07 -12.48 -3.40
CA GLU A 142 -8.84 -12.84 -2.22
C GLU A 142 -7.89 -12.91 -1.03
N TRP A 143 -8.36 -12.47 0.15
CA TRP A 143 -7.58 -12.60 1.37
C TRP A 143 -7.53 -14.07 1.83
N ASP A 144 -6.34 -14.65 1.91
CA ASP A 144 -6.11 -15.98 2.51
C ASP A 144 -5.28 -15.87 3.80
N TYR A 145 -5.94 -16.10 4.93
CA TYR A 145 -5.28 -16.15 6.23
C TYR A 145 -4.18 -17.22 6.31
N ASN A 146 -4.31 -18.35 5.61
CA ASN A 146 -3.29 -19.40 5.63
C ASN A 146 -2.00 -18.98 4.94
N GLU A 147 -2.07 -18.10 3.93
CA GLU A 147 -0.87 -17.52 3.32
C GLU A 147 -0.13 -16.65 4.32
N ARG A 148 -0.85 -15.82 5.09
CA ARG A 148 -0.26 -15.05 6.20
C ARG A 148 0.40 -15.95 7.24
N VAL A 149 -0.27 -17.05 7.64
CA VAL A 149 0.30 -18.01 8.60
C VAL A 149 1.59 -18.62 8.06
N ARG A 150 1.62 -19.08 6.81
CA ARG A 150 2.82 -19.68 6.20
C ARG A 150 3.96 -18.67 6.10
N PHE A 151 3.67 -17.44 5.70
CA PHE A 151 4.66 -16.36 5.64
C PHE A 151 5.29 -16.13 7.01
N CYS A 152 4.47 -15.91 8.05
CA CYS A 152 4.95 -15.63 9.40
C CYS A 152 5.71 -16.81 10.03
N GLN A 153 5.30 -18.05 9.76
CA GLN A 153 6.03 -19.24 10.17
C GLN A 153 7.40 -19.31 9.48
N LEU A 154 7.48 -19.01 8.19
CA LEU A 154 8.73 -19.07 7.44
C LEU A 154 9.76 -18.03 7.92
N ILE A 155 9.33 -16.79 8.19
CA ILE A 155 10.26 -15.69 8.46
C ILE A 155 10.55 -15.46 9.95
N LEU A 156 9.65 -15.88 10.84
CA LEU A 156 9.71 -15.56 12.27
C LEU A 156 9.41 -16.75 13.18
N ASP A 157 9.04 -17.91 12.62
CA ASP A 157 8.61 -19.10 13.38
C ASP A 157 7.45 -18.82 14.36
N VAL A 158 6.52 -17.94 13.96
CA VAL A 158 5.34 -17.58 14.75
C VAL A 158 4.05 -17.86 13.99
N LYS A 159 2.98 -18.17 14.75
CA LYS A 159 1.62 -18.24 14.24
C LYS A 159 0.83 -17.00 14.69
N PRO A 160 0.26 -16.22 13.77
CA PRO A 160 -0.54 -15.04 14.13
C PRO A 160 -1.78 -15.39 14.95
N ARG A 161 -2.11 -14.57 15.95
CA ARG A 161 -3.33 -14.66 16.75
C ARG A 161 -4.39 -13.71 16.17
N SER A 162 -5.10 -14.15 15.12
CA SER A 162 -6.04 -13.31 14.35
C SER A 162 -7.14 -12.66 15.20
N ASP A 163 -7.59 -13.36 16.23
CA ASP A 163 -8.76 -12.93 17.01
C ASP A 163 -8.35 -12.13 18.26
N TRP A 164 -7.04 -11.97 18.51
CA TRP A 164 -6.55 -11.34 19.75
C TRP A 164 -7.03 -9.90 19.87
N ILE A 165 -6.79 -9.07 18.85
CA ILE A 165 -7.17 -7.64 18.87
C ILE A 165 -8.69 -7.48 18.94
N THR A 166 -9.45 -8.29 18.20
CA THR A 166 -10.92 -8.19 18.18
C THR A 166 -11.53 -8.68 19.50
N THR A 167 -10.89 -9.63 20.17
CA THR A 167 -11.29 -10.12 21.51
C THR A 167 -10.96 -9.08 22.58
N GLU A 168 -9.75 -8.54 22.58
CA GLU A 168 -9.26 -7.65 23.64
C GLU A 168 -9.89 -6.25 23.55
N PHE A 169 -10.00 -5.71 22.33
CA PHE A 169 -10.44 -4.32 22.09
C PHE A 169 -11.87 -4.20 21.56
N GLY A 170 -12.61 -5.31 21.49
CA GLY A 170 -14.04 -5.34 21.20
C GLY A 170 -14.41 -5.55 19.73
N GLY A 171 -13.47 -5.42 18.79
CA GLY A 171 -13.69 -5.73 17.36
C GLY A 171 -14.95 -5.07 16.80
N TYR A 172 -15.86 -5.86 16.24
CA TYR A 172 -17.15 -5.35 15.72
C TYR A 172 -18.07 -4.73 16.79
N ASN A 173 -17.83 -5.00 18.07
CA ASN A 173 -18.57 -4.42 19.20
C ASN A 173 -17.87 -3.19 19.80
N ILE A 174 -16.89 -2.60 19.11
CA ILE A 174 -16.09 -1.46 19.60
C ILE A 174 -16.96 -0.30 20.09
N GLU A 175 -18.08 0.02 19.42
CA GLU A 175 -19.01 1.06 19.86
C GLU A 175 -19.58 0.75 21.25
N SER A 176 -20.00 -0.49 21.50
CA SER A 176 -20.55 -0.91 22.78
C SER A 176 -19.49 -0.93 23.88
N VAL A 177 -18.27 -1.37 23.56
CA VAL A 177 -17.14 -1.40 24.50
C VAL A 177 -16.74 0.03 24.88
N LEU A 178 -16.48 0.89 23.90
CA LEU A 178 -16.07 2.28 24.12
C LEU A 178 -17.17 3.10 24.80
N LYS A 179 -18.45 2.86 24.50
CA LYS A 179 -19.55 3.54 25.20
C LYS A 179 -19.63 3.19 26.69
N ARG A 180 -19.18 1.99 27.09
CA ARG A 180 -19.21 1.54 28.49
C ARG A 180 -17.95 1.93 29.26
N PHE A 181 -16.79 1.86 28.64
CA PHE A 181 -15.50 1.96 29.33
C PHE A 181 -14.57 3.06 28.80
N GLY A 182 -14.85 3.61 27.62
CA GLY A 182 -14.07 4.68 27.01
C GLY A 182 -14.55 6.07 27.44
N SER A 183 -13.64 7.04 27.40
CA SER A 183 -13.96 8.47 27.50
C SER A 183 -12.80 9.30 26.96
N ASN A 184 -13.07 10.53 26.55
CA ASN A 184 -12.07 11.53 26.14
C ASN A 184 -11.22 11.07 24.95
N ILE A 185 -11.87 10.51 23.93
CA ILE A 185 -11.22 10.03 22.70
C ILE A 185 -11.76 10.84 21.52
N ILE A 186 -10.87 11.29 20.64
CA ILE A 186 -11.23 11.92 19.37
C ILE A 186 -10.73 11.01 18.26
N PHE A 187 -11.65 10.51 17.43
CA PHE A 187 -11.32 9.80 16.19
C PHE A 187 -11.36 10.78 15.02
N PHE A 188 -10.21 11.27 14.59
CA PHE A 188 -10.10 12.08 13.38
C PHE A 188 -9.84 11.20 12.17
N ASN A 189 -10.58 11.39 11.09
CA ASN A 189 -10.37 10.68 9.83
C ASN A 189 -10.50 11.63 8.63
N GLY A 190 -9.51 11.60 7.74
CA GLY A 190 -9.61 12.16 6.39
C GLY A 190 -10.20 11.13 5.43
N LEU A 191 -11.26 11.45 4.69
CA LEU A 191 -11.90 10.46 3.80
C LEU A 191 -11.07 10.12 2.54
N ARG A 192 -9.97 10.83 2.30
CA ARG A 192 -9.01 10.50 1.23
C ARG A 192 -7.94 9.51 1.71
N ASP A 193 -7.80 9.32 3.01
CA ASP A 193 -6.91 8.29 3.56
C ASP A 193 -7.56 6.90 3.38
N PRO A 194 -6.91 5.95 2.69
CA PRO A 194 -7.42 4.60 2.54
C PRO A 194 -7.68 3.89 3.89
N TRP A 195 -7.00 4.27 4.97
CA TRP A 195 -7.22 3.69 6.30
C TRP A 195 -8.52 4.15 6.96
N SER A 196 -9.14 5.25 6.50
CA SER A 196 -10.40 5.74 7.05
C SER A 196 -11.55 4.72 6.96
N GLY A 197 -11.49 3.77 6.01
CA GLY A 197 -12.44 2.68 5.90
C GLY A 197 -12.44 1.70 7.09
N GLY A 198 -11.33 1.63 7.84
CA GLY A 198 -11.21 0.85 9.08
C GLY A 198 -11.44 1.65 10.36
N GLY A 199 -11.70 2.96 10.24
CA GLY A 199 -11.80 3.89 11.37
C GLY A 199 -13.21 3.99 11.99
N VAL A 200 -13.30 4.74 13.09
CA VAL A 200 -14.58 5.14 13.70
C VAL A 200 -15.04 6.47 13.09
N LEU A 201 -16.14 6.42 12.33
CA LEU A 201 -16.61 7.57 11.54
C LEU A 201 -17.82 8.29 12.12
N LYS A 202 -18.24 7.94 13.35
CA LYS A 202 -19.41 8.50 14.02
C LYS A 202 -19.14 8.66 15.51
N ASP A 203 -19.78 9.66 16.12
CA ASP A 203 -19.74 9.85 17.56
C ASP A 203 -20.31 8.61 18.28
N ILE A 204 -19.59 8.13 19.30
CA ILE A 204 -20.01 7.00 20.15
C ILE A 204 -20.66 7.54 21.44
N SER A 205 -20.17 8.67 21.96
CA SER A 205 -20.67 9.33 23.17
C SER A 205 -20.36 10.83 23.16
N LYS A 206 -20.79 11.56 24.19
CA LYS A 206 -20.47 13.00 24.32
C LYS A 206 -18.96 13.29 24.46
N SER A 207 -18.17 12.32 24.90
CA SER A 207 -16.70 12.45 25.08
C SER A 207 -15.89 11.54 24.16
N ILE A 208 -16.56 10.80 23.27
CA ILE A 208 -15.95 9.96 22.24
C ILE A 208 -16.53 10.40 20.91
N VAL A 209 -15.84 11.34 20.28
CA VAL A 209 -16.33 12.06 19.09
C VAL A 209 -15.52 11.70 17.85
N ALA A 210 -16.17 11.70 16.70
CA ALA A 210 -15.55 11.49 15.41
C ALA A 210 -15.53 12.80 14.60
N ILE A 211 -14.36 13.19 14.13
CA ILE A 211 -14.17 14.38 13.30
C ILE A 211 -13.79 13.92 11.89
N ILE A 212 -14.63 14.25 10.91
CA ILE A 212 -14.47 13.79 9.54
C ILE A 212 -14.09 14.94 8.62
N ALA A 213 -12.90 14.87 8.05
CA ALA A 213 -12.46 15.78 7.00
C ALA A 213 -12.73 15.14 5.64
N LYS A 214 -13.81 15.57 4.97
CA LYS A 214 -14.25 14.97 3.68
C LYS A 214 -13.20 15.03 2.58
N GLU A 215 -12.46 16.13 2.52
CA GLU A 215 -11.35 16.33 1.58
C GLU A 215 -9.99 16.15 2.28
N GLY A 216 -10.01 15.75 3.55
CA GLY A 216 -8.82 15.57 4.36
C GLY A 216 -8.08 14.29 4.01
N TYR A 217 -6.77 14.37 4.20
CA TYR A 217 -5.82 13.26 4.14
C TYR A 217 -5.54 12.73 5.55
N SER A 218 -4.62 11.77 5.64
CA SER A 218 -4.10 11.22 6.89
C SER A 218 -3.58 12.30 7.85
#